data_AF-A0A7W5LRZ1-F1
#
_entry.id   AF-A0A7W5LRZ1-F1
#
_cell.length_a   1.000
_cell.length_b   1.000
_cell.length_c   1.000
_cell.angle_alpha   90.00
_cell.angle_beta   90.00
_cell.angle_gamma   90.00
#
_symmetry.space_group_name_H-M   'P 1'
#
loop_
_entity.id
_entity.type
_entity.pdbx_description
1 polymer ?
#
loop_
_entity_poly.entity_id
_entity_poly.type
_entity_poly.pdbx_seq_one_letter_code
_entity_poly.pdbx_strand_id
1 'polypeptide(L)'
;MTGSADGDSLFPRHWETDRLPSELIVWAQALHKAFPDIKGLIWTSRQCGPESCLVLFGDRVRESDFDVLDCIDVATNPNLLLELRGYGKRAGITII
;
A
#
# COMPACT_ATOMS: atom_id res chain seq x y z
N MET A 1 31.06 -24.93 -16.18
CA MET A 1 29.94 -24.72 -17.13
C MET A 1 28.66 -24.73 -16.31
N THR A 2 28.42 -23.69 -15.50
CA THR A 2 27.64 -22.47 -15.82
C THR A 2 26.19 -22.79 -16.13
N GLY A 3 25.39 -22.89 -15.06
CA GLY A 3 23.94 -23.00 -15.12
C GLY A 3 23.30 -21.63 -14.94
N SER A 4 22.55 -21.25 -15.98
CA SER A 4 21.20 -20.68 -15.93
C SER A 4 20.96 -19.25 -15.44
N ALA A 5 20.33 -18.51 -16.37
CA ALA A 5 19.30 -17.49 -16.18
C ALA A 5 19.73 -16.03 -15.94
N ASP A 6 20.42 -15.44 -16.93
CA ASP A 6 20.17 -14.04 -17.27
C ASP A 6 18.86 -13.95 -18.08
N GLY A 7 17.75 -13.94 -17.34
CA GLY A 7 16.43 -13.59 -17.84
C GLY A 7 16.13 -12.15 -17.41
N ASP A 8 16.78 -11.20 -18.09
CA ASP A 8 16.44 -9.78 -17.98
C ASP A 8 14.98 -9.62 -18.40
N SER A 9 14.10 -9.48 -17.41
CA SER A 9 12.66 -9.50 -17.60
C SER A 9 12.24 -8.20 -18.28
N LEU A 10 12.01 -8.28 -19.59
CA LEU A 10 11.36 -7.28 -20.45
C LEU A 10 9.90 -6.94 -20.06
N PHE A 11 9.45 -7.37 -18.87
CA PHE A 11 8.12 -7.11 -18.34
C PHE A 11 8.24 -6.33 -17.03
N PRO A 12 7.57 -5.17 -16.89
CA PRO A 12 7.49 -4.46 -15.63
C PRO A 12 7.03 -5.42 -14.53
N ARG A 13 7.64 -5.36 -13.34
CA ARG A 13 7.16 -6.19 -12.23
C ARG A 13 5.73 -5.73 -11.91
N HIS A 14 4.83 -6.66 -11.61
CA HIS A 14 3.40 -6.35 -11.46
C HIS A 14 3.09 -5.25 -10.42
N TRP A 15 3.98 -5.01 -9.45
CA TRP A 15 3.87 -3.94 -8.43
C TRP A 15 4.40 -2.57 -8.91
N GLU A 16 5.18 -2.52 -9.99
CA GLU A 16 5.71 -1.28 -10.60
C GLU A 16 4.60 -0.42 -11.25
N THR A 17 3.38 -0.99 -11.30
CA THR A 17 2.13 -0.33 -11.68
C THR A 17 1.21 -0.12 -10.46
N ASP A 18 1.76 0.05 -9.24
CA ASP A 18 1.04 0.32 -7.98
C ASP A 18 0.32 1.68 -7.93
N ARG A 19 -0.09 2.19 -9.10
CA ARG A 19 -1.22 3.11 -9.14
C ARG A 19 -2.44 2.30 -8.76
N LEU A 20 -3.22 2.83 -7.82
CA LEU A 20 -4.62 2.43 -7.66
C LEU A 20 -5.21 2.25 -9.06
N PRO A 21 -5.88 1.12 -9.36
CA PRO A 21 -6.43 0.91 -10.69
C PRO A 21 -7.23 2.16 -11.05
N SER A 22 -7.09 2.63 -12.30
CA SER A 22 -7.77 3.85 -12.75
C SER A 22 -9.27 3.83 -12.44
N GLU A 23 -9.86 2.64 -12.42
CA GLU A 23 -11.22 2.37 -11.98
C GLU A 23 -11.50 2.76 -10.51
N LEU A 24 -10.59 2.46 -9.56
CA LEU A 24 -10.74 2.89 -8.17
C LEU A 24 -10.73 4.41 -8.05
N ILE A 25 -9.90 5.10 -8.83
CA ILE A 25 -9.84 6.57 -8.82
C ILE A 25 -11.19 7.16 -9.26
N VAL A 26 -11.78 6.60 -10.32
CA VAL A 26 -13.10 7.04 -10.82
C VAL A 26 -14.20 6.78 -9.79
N TRP A 27 -14.22 5.59 -9.17
CA TRP A 27 -15.18 5.27 -8.12
C TRP A 27 -15.00 6.15 -6.88
N ALA A 28 -13.77 6.37 -6.44
CA ALA A 28 -13.45 7.23 -5.29
C ALA A 28 -13.92 8.68 -5.54
N GLN A 29 -13.70 9.22 -6.74
CA GLN A 29 -14.17 10.55 -7.12
C GLN A 29 -15.71 10.63 -7.17
N ALA A 30 -16.36 9.62 -7.73
CA ALA A 30 -17.82 9.56 -7.79
C ALA A 30 -18.44 9.51 -6.39
N LEU A 31 -17.91 8.66 -5.51
CA LEU A 31 -18.35 8.53 -4.12
C LEU A 31 -18.09 9.80 -3.31
N HIS A 32 -16.91 10.41 -3.48
CA HIS A 32 -16.60 11.70 -2.88
C HIS A 32 -17.66 12.73 -3.28
N LYS A 33 -17.92 12.91 -4.57
CA LYS A 33 -18.91 13.89 -5.03
C LYS A 33 -20.34 13.59 -4.58
N ALA A 34 -20.76 12.33 -4.62
CA ALA A 34 -22.15 11.94 -4.36
C ALA A 34 -22.50 11.94 -2.86
N PHE A 35 -21.52 11.68 -1.99
CA PHE A 35 -21.73 11.52 -0.55
C PHE A 35 -20.79 12.47 0.21
N PRO A 36 -21.22 13.67 0.60
CA PRO A 36 -20.34 14.63 1.30
C PRO A 36 -19.91 14.16 2.70
N ASP A 37 -20.70 13.29 3.33
CA ASP A 37 -20.50 12.90 4.74
C ASP A 37 -19.52 11.74 4.93
N ILE A 38 -19.25 10.94 3.90
CA ILE A 38 -18.31 9.82 4.01
C ILE A 38 -16.87 10.34 4.05
N LYS A 39 -16.00 9.68 4.81
CA LYS A 39 -14.60 10.10 5.01
C LYS A 39 -13.59 9.32 4.17
N GLY A 40 -14.04 8.29 3.47
CA GLY A 40 -13.19 7.40 2.72
C GLY A 40 -13.94 6.17 2.23
N LEU A 41 -13.18 5.14 1.86
CA LEU A 41 -13.69 3.87 1.37
C LEU A 41 -12.78 2.72 1.82
N ILE A 42 -13.38 1.53 1.93
CA ILE A 42 -12.64 0.28 2.12
C ILE A 42 -12.50 -0.39 0.76
N TRP A 43 -11.29 -0.79 0.41
CA TRP A 43 -10.95 -1.42 -0.86
C TRP A 43 -10.10 -2.66 -0.65
N THR A 44 -10.51 -3.80 -1.20
CA THR A 44 -9.68 -5.02 -1.16
C THR A 44 -8.67 -5.00 -2.29
N SER A 45 -7.37 -5.03 -1.97
CA SER A 45 -6.31 -5.07 -2.97
C SER A 45 -6.19 -6.48 -3.57
N ARG A 46 -6.57 -6.65 -4.84
CA ARG A 46 -6.41 -7.95 -5.53
C ARG A 46 -4.95 -8.45 -5.62
N GLN A 47 -3.96 -7.58 -5.40
CA GLN A 47 -2.54 -7.92 -5.51
C GLN A 47 -1.90 -8.39 -4.19
N CYS A 48 -2.43 -7.98 -3.04
CA CYS A 48 -1.87 -8.30 -1.72
C CYS A 48 -2.68 -9.35 -0.92
N GLY A 49 -3.63 -10.03 -1.57
CA GLY A 49 -4.51 -11.02 -0.93
C GLY A 49 -5.85 -10.42 -0.47
N PRO A 50 -6.66 -11.14 0.33
CA PRO A 50 -7.99 -10.70 0.76
C PRO A 50 -7.98 -9.47 1.70
N GLU A 51 -6.81 -8.89 1.94
CA GLU A 51 -6.60 -7.81 2.88
C GLU A 51 -7.28 -6.52 2.40
N SER A 52 -8.03 -5.91 3.31
CA SER A 52 -8.75 -4.68 3.08
C SER A 52 -7.82 -3.48 3.32
N CYS A 53 -7.80 -2.55 2.37
CA CYS A 53 -7.14 -1.26 2.47
C CYS A 53 -8.17 -0.18 2.82
N LEU A 54 -7.83 0.68 3.77
CA LEU A 54 -8.61 1.88 4.08
C LEU A 54 -8.03 3.06 3.31
N VAL A 55 -8.85 3.71 2.49
CA VAL A 55 -8.48 4.94 1.75
C VAL A 55 -9.30 6.09 2.30
N LEU A 56 -8.64 7.17 2.72
CA LEU A 56 -9.28 8.35 3.31
C LEU A 56 -9.24 9.54 2.35
N PHE A 57 -10.29 10.36 2.38
CA PHE A 57 -10.36 11.60 1.62
C PHE A 57 -9.67 12.73 2.40
N GLY A 58 -8.51 13.17 1.92
CA GLY A 58 -7.65 14.12 2.63
C GLY A 58 -8.26 15.50 2.89
N ASP A 59 -9.28 15.90 2.13
CA ASP A 59 -10.03 17.14 2.39
C ASP A 59 -11.08 17.00 3.51
N ARG A 60 -11.38 15.76 3.94
CA ARG A 60 -12.44 15.46 4.91
C ARG A 60 -11.95 14.92 6.24
N VAL A 61 -10.69 14.51 6.30
CA VAL A 61 -10.03 13.99 7.48
C VAL A 61 -8.84 14.87 7.79
N ARG A 62 -8.79 15.37 9.02
CA ARG A 62 -7.72 16.22 9.54
C ARG A 62 -6.76 15.36 10.35
N GLU A 63 -5.52 15.83 10.51
CA GLU A 63 -4.57 15.18 11.41
C GLU A 63 -5.10 15.08 12.84
N SER A 64 -5.88 16.08 13.28
CA SER A 64 -6.56 16.09 14.58
C SER A 64 -7.64 15.03 14.75
N ASP A 65 -8.06 14.36 13.68
CA ASP A 65 -9.04 13.28 13.75
C ASP A 65 -8.38 11.93 14.14
N PHE A 66 -7.05 11.90 14.26
CA PHE A 66 -6.29 10.72 14.64
C PHE A 66 -5.59 10.92 15.98
N ASP A 67 -5.72 9.92 16.86
CA ASP A 67 -4.92 9.77 18.05
C ASP A 67 -3.95 8.61 17.87
N VAL A 68 -2.67 8.85 18.17
CA VAL A 68 -1.67 7.77 18.22
C VAL A 68 -1.86 7.03 19.54
N LEU A 69 -2.54 5.89 19.48
CA LEU A 69 -2.80 5.06 20.66
C LEU A 69 -1.59 4.21 21.07
N ASP A 70 -0.75 3.84 20.10
CA ASP A 70 0.45 3.05 20.31
C ASP A 70 1.51 3.41 19.26
N CYS A 71 2.78 3.28 19.63
CA CYS A 71 3.92 3.57 18.76
C CYS A 71 5.06 2.61 19.06
N ILE A 72 5.43 1.81 18.07
CA ILE A 72 6.56 0.91 18.17
C ILE A 72 7.73 1.52 17.40
N ASP A 73 8.81 1.81 18.12
CA ASP A 73 10.07 2.18 17.47
C ASP A 73 10.71 0.94 16.85
N VAL A 74 10.42 0.73 15.56
CA VAL A 74 10.96 -0.37 14.76
C VAL A 74 12.49 -0.39 14.77
N ALA A 75 13.17 0.76 14.86
CA ALA A 75 14.63 0.82 14.83
C ALA A 75 15.25 0.15 16.07
N THR A 76 14.53 0.13 17.19
CA THR A 76 14.98 -0.51 18.43
C THR A 76 14.69 -2.01 18.49
N ASN A 77 13.92 -2.55 17.55
CA ASN A 77 13.56 -3.97 17.49
C ASN A 77 14.07 -4.62 16.18
N PRO A 78 15.25 -5.28 16.23
CA PRO A 78 15.86 -5.89 15.05
C PRO A 78 14.96 -6.92 14.34
N ASN A 79 14.10 -7.63 15.09
CA ASN A 79 13.22 -8.64 14.51
C ASN A 79 12.09 -7.99 13.70
N LEU A 80 11.47 -6.93 14.23
CA LEU A 80 10.46 -6.16 13.50
C LEU A 80 11.05 -5.49 12.26
N LEU A 81 12.29 -4.99 12.35
CA LEU A 81 12.99 -4.40 11.22
C LEU A 81 13.29 -5.45 10.13
N LEU A 82 13.64 -6.69 10.52
CA LEU A 82 13.79 -7.82 9.59
C LEU A 82 12.46 -8.20 8.93
N GLU A 83 11.37 -8.26 9.69
CA GLU A 83 10.04 -8.54 9.15
C GLU A 83 9.58 -7.47 8.17
N LEU A 84 9.77 -6.19 8.51
CA LEU A 84 9.50 -5.06 7.64
C LEU A 84 10.32 -5.11 6.34
N ARG A 85 11.61 -5.43 6.42
CA ARG A 85 12.42 -5.70 5.21
C ARG A 85 11.87 -6.89 4.41
N GLY A 86 11.36 -7.91 5.08
CA GLY A 86 10.67 -9.03 4.46
C GLY A 86 9.39 -8.62 3.73
N TYR A 87 8.56 -7.76 4.31
CA TYR A 87 7.37 -7.17 3.67
C TYR A 87 7.77 -6.30 2.47
N GLY A 88 8.73 -5.39 2.67
CA GLY A 88 9.27 -4.51 1.64
C GLY A 88 9.78 -5.29 0.43
N LYS A 89 10.60 -6.34 0.65
CA LYS A 89 11.12 -7.19 -0.42
C LYS A 89 10.01 -7.86 -1.24
N ARG A 90 8.93 -8.31 -0.61
CA ARG A 90 7.78 -8.91 -1.32
C ARG A 90 7.00 -7.88 -2.12
N ALA A 91 6.95 -6.64 -1.66
CA ALA A 91 6.39 -5.50 -2.37
C ALA A 91 7.38 -4.83 -3.35
N GLY A 92 8.62 -5.33 -3.46
CA GLY A 92 9.68 -4.72 -4.28
C GLY A 92 10.23 -3.39 -3.75
N ILE A 93 9.89 -3.01 -2.52
CA ILE A 93 10.38 -1.82 -1.82
C ILE A 93 11.65 -2.19 -1.03
N THR A 94 12.74 -1.47 -1.28
CA THR A 94 13.98 -1.66 -0.51
C THR A 94 13.99 -0.71 0.69
N ILE A 95 13.93 -1.28 1.89
CA ILE A 95 14.05 -0.54 3.16
C ILE A 95 15.52 -0.62 3.60
N ILE A 96 16.23 0.50 3.52
CA ILE A 96 17.65 0.64 3.83
C ILE A 96 17.83 0.93 5.32
#